data_AF-A0A074X6D4-F1
#
_entry.id   AF-A0A074X6D4-F1
#
_cell.length_a   1.000
_cell.length_b   1.000
_cell.length_c   1.000
_cell.angle_alpha   90.00
_cell.angle_beta   90.00
_cell.angle_gamma   90.00
#
_symmetry.space_group_name_H-M   'P 1'
#
loop_
_entity.id
_entity.type
_entity.pdbx_description
1 polymer ?
#
loop_
_entity_poly.entity_id
_entity_poly.type
_entity_poly.pdbx_seq_one_letter_code
_entity_poly.pdbx_strand_id
1 'polypeptide(L)'
;MSPTPMETLIYNVDLDRSMSSNVDDDELWDATTPWDTQIEVPAQLIEDVDDNVKAHFPEGTEIKSIHPHGSSYWSRTAEIQTVVSGEPVFYFLKVSQNKFARKMFRGEYESQKAIYEVCPDFCPRPITWGVYQTVSDAYFFLSEFIDMVDELPDLHQYPQKVAQMHKKGLAPDGRYGFHVQDMCALLPMYVTKSDSWEDFFSKYMRHFMLAEKIGQGPASKELERLERIFFDRIITRLCRPLETGGREIKPRLVHSDLWDGNSAIDAQTENPIIYDSSCFYGHNEYDLGVWRCPRHRAGTPYIEKYHEFFAKSAPEEDHEGRMLMYFLYVVQNNVLASGRGLLNRSFDTRASACWMGRDDFRTSMIDIMTELDRRFPETYEEWATARGEPVCPRKGSSVH
;
A
#
# COMPACT_ATOMS: atom_id res chain seq x y z
N MET A 1 12.78 29.99 -2.45
CA MET A 1 11.37 29.87 -2.05
C MET A 1 11.25 28.57 -1.28
N SER A 2 10.54 28.56 -0.16
CA SER A 2 10.20 27.31 0.54
C SER A 2 9.23 26.52 -0.35
N PRO A 3 9.37 25.18 -0.44
CA PRO A 3 8.44 24.39 -1.22
C PRO A 3 7.01 24.53 -0.66
N THR A 4 6.04 24.53 -1.56
CA THR A 4 4.62 24.44 -1.21
C THR A 4 4.33 23.12 -0.49
N PRO A 5 3.23 23.01 0.28
CA PRO A 5 2.79 21.74 0.87
C PRO A 5 2.69 20.60 -0.15
N MET A 6 2.27 20.90 -1.38
CA MET A 6 2.22 19.93 -2.48
C MET A 6 3.61 19.52 -2.98
N GLU A 7 4.53 20.47 -3.20
CA GLU A 7 5.93 20.15 -3.51
C GLU A 7 6.54 19.28 -2.40
N THR A 8 6.20 19.53 -1.14
CA THR A 8 6.65 18.71 -0.01
C THR A 8 6.13 17.27 -0.05
N LEU A 9 4.89 17.05 -0.50
CA LEU A 9 4.34 15.69 -0.74
C LEU A 9 5.05 15.00 -1.91
N ILE A 10 5.30 15.73 -2.99
CA ILE A 10 5.89 15.19 -4.23
C ILE A 10 7.34 14.76 -4.00
N TYR A 11 8.07 15.55 -3.22
CA TYR A 11 9.50 15.33 -2.96
C TYR A 11 9.79 14.51 -1.70
N ASN A 12 8.73 14.05 -1.02
CA ASN A 12 8.71 13.34 0.25
C ASN A 12 9.38 14.09 1.42
N VAL A 13 8.78 13.90 2.58
CA VAL A 13 9.04 14.61 3.84
C VAL A 13 10.40 14.19 4.46
N ASP A 14 11.51 14.68 3.91
CA ASP A 14 12.59 15.30 4.69
C ASP A 14 13.63 15.99 3.78
N LEU A 15 14.20 17.04 4.33
CA LEU A 15 15.18 17.93 3.71
C LEU A 15 16.50 17.22 3.41
N ASP A 16 16.65 16.62 2.23
CA ASP A 16 17.98 16.49 1.63
C ASP A 16 17.94 16.51 0.10
N ARG A 17 18.15 17.71 -0.47
CA ARG A 17 18.34 17.91 -1.91
C ARG A 17 19.58 17.18 -2.46
N SER A 18 20.43 16.60 -1.61
CA SER A 18 21.63 15.88 -2.05
C SER A 18 21.37 14.46 -2.56
N MET A 19 20.17 13.91 -2.37
CA MET A 19 19.81 12.57 -2.88
C MET A 19 18.88 12.57 -4.10
N SER A 20 18.57 13.75 -4.67
CA SER A 20 17.68 13.86 -5.84
C SER A 20 18.28 13.34 -7.15
N SER A 21 19.48 12.76 -7.16
CA SER A 21 20.13 12.28 -8.38
C SER A 21 19.53 10.99 -8.95
N ASN A 22 18.54 10.37 -8.28
CA ASN A 22 17.95 9.08 -8.67
C ASN A 22 16.41 9.10 -8.82
N VAL A 23 15.77 10.27 -8.72
CA VAL A 23 14.36 10.40 -9.11
C VAL A 23 14.40 10.85 -10.57
N ASP A 24 13.81 10.07 -11.48
CA ASP A 24 13.63 10.50 -12.87
C ASP A 24 12.99 11.90 -12.83
N ASP A 25 13.77 12.92 -13.22
CA ASP A 25 13.47 14.36 -13.14
C ASP A 25 12.35 14.81 -14.10
N ASP A 26 11.60 13.86 -14.67
CA ASP A 26 10.57 14.16 -15.66
C ASP A 26 9.19 14.34 -14.99
N GLU A 27 8.80 15.61 -14.97
CA GLU A 27 7.49 16.17 -14.67
C GLU A 27 7.01 16.10 -13.21
N LEU A 28 7.43 17.13 -12.48
CA LEU A 28 6.68 17.77 -11.41
C LEU A 28 5.17 17.50 -11.52
N TRP A 29 4.62 16.86 -10.48
CA TRP A 29 3.18 16.81 -10.27
C TRP A 29 2.64 18.25 -10.28
N ASP A 30 1.55 18.46 -11.01
CA ASP A 30 0.89 19.76 -11.03
C ASP A 30 -0.07 19.80 -9.85
N ALA A 31 0.22 20.65 -8.88
CA ALA A 31 -0.60 20.85 -7.67
C ALA A 31 -2.06 21.22 -7.97
N THR A 32 -2.39 21.54 -9.23
CA THR A 32 -3.76 21.84 -9.67
C THR A 32 -4.55 20.62 -10.16
N THR A 33 -3.91 19.47 -10.39
CA THR A 33 -4.63 18.24 -10.75
C THR A 33 -5.12 17.54 -9.48
N PRO A 34 -6.43 17.42 -9.23
CA PRO A 34 -6.94 16.70 -8.07
C PRO A 34 -6.64 15.20 -8.20
N TRP A 35 -6.01 14.59 -7.19
CA TRP A 35 -5.69 13.16 -7.19
C TRP A 35 -6.88 12.24 -6.86
N ASP A 36 -8.06 12.81 -6.67
CA ASP A 36 -9.31 12.08 -6.48
C ASP A 36 -10.17 12.03 -7.75
N THR A 37 -9.72 12.69 -8.83
CA THR A 37 -10.45 12.70 -10.10
C THR A 37 -10.19 11.40 -10.84
N GLN A 38 -11.27 10.69 -11.17
CA GLN A 38 -11.19 9.49 -11.99
C GLN A 38 -10.48 9.79 -13.31
N ILE A 39 -9.51 8.96 -13.65
CA ILE A 39 -8.90 8.99 -14.97
C ILE A 39 -9.90 8.40 -15.95
N GLU A 40 -10.40 9.20 -16.88
CA GLU A 40 -11.13 8.65 -18.03
C GLU A 40 -10.14 7.81 -18.84
N VAL A 41 -10.37 6.51 -18.98
CA VAL A 41 -9.52 5.62 -19.79
C VAL A 41 -10.35 5.09 -20.97
N PRO A 42 -10.05 5.53 -22.21
CA PRO A 42 -10.79 5.14 -23.40
C PRO A 42 -10.83 3.61 -23.58
N ALA A 43 -11.99 3.07 -23.93
CA ALA A 43 -12.15 1.62 -24.14
C ALA A 43 -11.28 1.11 -25.30
N GLN A 44 -11.00 1.98 -26.28
CA GLN A 44 -10.18 1.69 -27.46
C GLN A 44 -8.75 1.26 -27.10
N LEU A 45 -8.25 1.64 -25.93
CA LEU A 45 -6.90 1.26 -25.48
C LEU A 45 -6.74 -0.24 -25.18
N ILE A 46 -7.85 -0.99 -25.13
CA ILE A 46 -7.86 -2.45 -24.94
C ILE A 46 -8.66 -3.18 -26.04
N GLU A 47 -8.99 -2.50 -27.14
CA GLU A 47 -9.64 -3.14 -28.30
C GLU A 47 -8.64 -3.93 -29.15
N ASP A 48 -7.36 -3.51 -29.14
CA ASP A 48 -6.24 -4.17 -29.82
C ASP A 48 -5.00 -4.19 -28.91
N VAL A 49 -4.06 -5.10 -29.19
CA VAL A 49 -2.77 -5.14 -28.48
C VAL A 49 -1.81 -4.13 -29.12
N ASP A 50 -1.36 -3.13 -28.36
CA ASP A 50 -0.38 -2.13 -28.80
C ASP A 50 0.98 -2.78 -29.11
N ASP A 51 1.70 -2.26 -30.11
CA ASP A 51 2.96 -2.84 -30.59
C ASP A 51 4.08 -2.84 -29.54
N ASN A 52 4.11 -1.89 -28.61
CA ASN A 52 5.05 -1.93 -27.49
C ASN A 52 4.69 -3.06 -26.51
N VAL A 53 3.41 -3.42 -26.34
CA VAL A 53 3.00 -4.59 -25.56
C VAL A 53 3.43 -5.87 -26.29
N LYS A 54 3.18 -5.96 -27.60
CA LYS A 54 3.58 -7.13 -28.42
C LYS A 54 5.07 -7.42 -28.35
N ALA A 55 5.90 -6.37 -28.30
CA ALA A 55 7.35 -6.49 -28.24
C ALA A 55 7.87 -7.24 -27.00
N HIS A 56 7.04 -7.41 -25.96
CA HIS A 56 7.38 -8.14 -24.75
C HIS A 56 6.95 -9.62 -24.77
N PHE A 57 6.22 -10.06 -25.80
CA PHE A 57 5.91 -11.47 -25.97
C PHE A 57 7.12 -12.22 -26.56
N PRO A 58 7.26 -13.53 -26.29
CA PRO A 58 8.27 -14.35 -26.93
C PRO A 58 8.20 -14.27 -28.46
N GLU A 59 9.34 -14.41 -29.13
CA GLU A 59 9.39 -14.40 -30.60
C GLU A 59 8.48 -15.50 -31.20
N GLY A 60 7.72 -15.14 -32.24
CA GLY A 60 6.76 -16.05 -32.87
C GLY A 60 5.44 -16.22 -32.12
N THR A 61 5.16 -15.41 -31.08
CA THR A 61 3.85 -15.38 -30.43
C THR A 61 2.75 -14.99 -31.41
N GLU A 62 1.72 -15.81 -31.49
CA GLU A 62 0.50 -15.52 -32.24
C GLU A 62 -0.58 -14.99 -31.29
N ILE A 63 -1.02 -13.74 -31.49
CA ILE A 63 -2.11 -13.15 -30.71
C ILE A 63 -3.44 -13.63 -31.31
N LYS A 64 -4.28 -14.28 -30.50
CA LYS A 64 -5.56 -14.82 -30.93
C LYS A 64 -6.69 -13.84 -30.68
N SER A 65 -6.71 -13.21 -29.51
CA SER A 65 -7.73 -12.22 -29.14
C SER A 65 -7.30 -11.38 -27.93
N ILE A 66 -8.02 -10.28 -27.74
CA ILE A 66 -8.01 -9.45 -26.53
C ILE A 66 -9.46 -9.19 -26.13
N HIS A 67 -9.77 -9.31 -24.83
CA HIS A 67 -11.12 -9.09 -24.31
C HIS A 67 -11.06 -8.30 -22.99
N PRO A 68 -11.98 -7.35 -22.76
CA PRO A 68 -12.11 -6.70 -21.46
C PRO A 68 -12.32 -7.74 -20.35
N HIS A 69 -11.55 -7.64 -19.27
CA HIS A 69 -11.60 -8.58 -18.15
C HIS A 69 -11.41 -7.86 -16.82
N GLY A 70 -12.32 -8.06 -15.87
CA GLY A 70 -12.29 -7.39 -14.57
C GLY A 70 -12.75 -5.94 -14.60
N SER A 71 -12.67 -5.26 -13.45
CA SER A 71 -13.08 -3.87 -13.29
C SER A 71 -12.10 -3.09 -12.41
N SER A 72 -11.73 -1.89 -12.84
CA SER A 72 -10.90 -0.97 -12.07
C SER A 72 -11.45 0.45 -12.17
N TYR A 73 -11.31 1.22 -11.10
CA TYR A 73 -11.66 2.64 -11.10
C TYR A 73 -10.63 3.50 -11.86
N TRP A 74 -9.37 3.06 -11.89
CA TRP A 74 -8.22 3.82 -12.36
C TRP A 74 -7.68 3.38 -13.72
N SER A 75 -8.11 2.21 -14.19
CA SER A 75 -7.56 1.57 -15.39
C SER A 75 -8.63 0.78 -16.15
N ARG A 76 -8.33 0.50 -17.41
CA ARG A 76 -8.97 -0.58 -18.18
C ARG A 76 -8.12 -1.83 -18.06
N THR A 77 -8.79 -2.98 -18.06
CA THR A 77 -8.16 -4.27 -17.85
C THR A 77 -8.64 -5.26 -18.90
N ALA A 78 -7.74 -6.11 -19.39
CA ALA A 78 -8.01 -7.06 -20.46
C ALA A 78 -7.23 -8.36 -20.28
N GLU A 79 -7.82 -9.44 -20.78
CA GLU A 79 -7.13 -10.70 -21.03
C GLU A 79 -6.67 -10.72 -22.49
N ILE A 80 -5.40 -11.08 -22.71
CA ILE A 80 -4.83 -11.32 -24.04
C ILE A 80 -4.58 -12.81 -24.18
N GLN A 81 -5.24 -13.44 -25.16
CA GLN A 81 -5.06 -14.84 -25.49
C GLN A 81 -4.02 -14.98 -26.59
N THR A 82 -2.98 -15.78 -26.35
CA THR A 82 -1.90 -16.00 -27.31
C THR A 82 -1.57 -17.48 -27.47
N VAL A 83 -0.83 -17.81 -28.53
CA VAL A 83 -0.18 -19.09 -28.72
C VAL A 83 1.32 -18.87 -28.86
N VAL A 84 2.10 -19.50 -27.99
CA VAL A 84 3.57 -19.42 -27.97
C VAL A 84 4.12 -20.82 -28.22
N SER A 85 4.85 -20.99 -29.32
CA SER A 85 5.42 -22.29 -29.71
C SER A 85 4.39 -23.45 -29.77
N GLY A 86 3.14 -23.14 -30.11
CA GLY A 86 2.05 -24.11 -30.23
C GLY A 86 1.19 -24.28 -28.96
N GLU A 87 1.60 -23.70 -27.82
CA GLU A 87 0.87 -23.80 -26.56
C GLU A 87 0.10 -22.50 -26.24
N PRO A 88 -1.11 -22.58 -25.67
CA PRO A 88 -1.85 -21.40 -25.26
C PRO A 88 -1.17 -20.72 -24.06
N VAL A 89 -1.00 -19.40 -24.14
CA VAL A 89 -0.48 -18.56 -23.06
C VAL A 89 -1.36 -17.32 -22.93
N PHE A 90 -1.75 -16.98 -21.71
CA PHE A 90 -2.68 -15.90 -21.41
C PHE A 90 -1.98 -14.80 -20.61
N TYR A 91 -2.28 -13.56 -20.94
CA TYR A 91 -1.70 -12.39 -20.27
C TYR A 91 -2.78 -11.46 -19.76
N PHE A 92 -2.50 -10.83 -18.62
CA PHE A 92 -3.35 -9.79 -18.07
C PHE A 92 -2.72 -8.43 -18.36
N LEU A 93 -3.49 -7.55 -18.96
CA LEU A 93 -3.10 -6.20 -19.35
C LEU A 93 -3.90 -5.20 -18.52
N LYS A 94 -3.21 -4.28 -17.84
CA LYS A 94 -3.81 -3.04 -17.33
C LYS A 94 -3.34 -1.86 -18.16
N VAL A 95 -4.25 -0.94 -18.43
CA VAL A 95 -3.97 0.28 -19.18
C VAL A 95 -4.60 1.47 -18.48
N SER A 96 -3.85 2.55 -18.39
CA SER A 96 -4.32 3.85 -17.92
C SER A 96 -3.57 4.93 -18.69
N GLN A 97 -3.99 6.17 -18.54
CA GLN A 97 -3.38 7.30 -19.23
C GLN A 97 -3.07 8.42 -18.25
N ASN A 98 -2.27 9.40 -18.69
CA ASN A 98 -1.65 10.48 -17.92
C ASN A 98 -0.34 10.12 -17.21
N LYS A 99 0.36 11.16 -16.74
CA LYS A 99 1.64 11.06 -16.03
C LYS A 99 1.59 10.22 -14.73
N PHE A 100 0.42 10.04 -14.10
CA PHE A 100 0.28 9.20 -12.91
C PHE A 100 0.26 7.72 -13.24
N ALA A 101 -0.29 7.34 -14.41
CA ALA A 101 -0.29 5.97 -14.88
C ALA A 101 1.14 5.41 -15.05
N ARG A 102 2.09 6.26 -15.46
CA ARG A 102 3.52 5.90 -15.52
C ARG A 102 4.05 5.45 -14.16
N LYS A 103 3.80 6.24 -13.11
CA LYS A 103 4.27 5.94 -11.74
C LYS A 103 3.53 4.75 -11.16
N MET A 104 2.21 4.68 -11.35
CA MET A 104 1.36 3.59 -10.91
C MET A 104 1.83 2.25 -11.47
N PHE A 105 1.98 2.10 -12.79
CA PHE A 105 2.38 0.81 -13.36
C PHE A 105 3.83 0.44 -13.12
N ARG A 106 4.73 1.42 -12.98
CA ARG A 106 6.10 1.17 -12.51
C ARG A 106 6.11 0.65 -11.07
N GLY A 107 5.36 1.29 -10.18
CA GLY A 107 5.24 0.92 -8.78
C GLY A 107 4.60 -0.45 -8.59
N GLU A 108 3.49 -0.71 -9.27
CA GLU A 108 2.80 -2.01 -9.30
C GLU A 108 3.73 -3.12 -9.82
N TYR A 109 4.44 -2.89 -10.93
CA TYR A 109 5.40 -3.85 -11.48
C TYR A 109 6.52 -4.19 -10.50
N GLU A 110 7.19 -3.18 -9.92
CA GLU A 110 8.30 -3.41 -8.99
C GLU A 110 7.83 -4.06 -7.68
N SER A 111 6.61 -3.76 -7.23
CA SER A 111 5.98 -4.37 -6.07
C SER A 111 5.68 -5.85 -6.31
N GLN A 112 4.97 -6.15 -7.40
CA GLN A 112 4.62 -7.52 -7.76
C GLN A 112 5.87 -8.36 -8.07
N LYS A 113 6.90 -7.74 -8.65
CA LYS A 113 8.20 -8.40 -8.88
C LYS A 113 8.87 -8.77 -7.56
N ALA A 114 8.91 -7.86 -6.58
CA ALA A 114 9.48 -8.14 -5.27
C ALA A 114 8.73 -9.27 -4.54
N ILE A 115 7.39 -9.34 -4.66
CA ILE A 115 6.59 -10.45 -4.11
C ILE A 115 6.91 -11.75 -4.84
N TYR A 116 6.91 -11.74 -6.19
CA TYR A 116 7.14 -12.91 -7.01
C TYR A 116 8.52 -13.54 -6.76
N GLU A 117 9.56 -12.73 -6.55
CA GLU A 117 10.91 -13.21 -6.24
C GLU A 117 10.97 -14.05 -4.95
N VAL A 118 10.09 -13.80 -3.97
CA VAL A 118 10.09 -14.50 -2.68
C VAL A 118 8.98 -15.53 -2.54
N CYS A 119 7.86 -15.33 -3.23
CA CYS A 119 6.67 -16.18 -3.25
C CYS A 119 6.06 -16.26 -4.67
N PRO A 120 6.68 -17.00 -5.61
CA PRO A 120 6.25 -17.05 -7.02
C PRO A 120 4.83 -17.58 -7.26
N ASP A 121 4.28 -18.33 -6.32
CA ASP A 121 2.96 -18.97 -6.39
C ASP A 121 1.91 -18.22 -5.57
N PHE A 122 2.19 -16.96 -5.19
CA PHE A 122 1.30 -16.13 -4.37
C PHE A 122 0.83 -14.87 -5.08
N CYS A 123 1.44 -14.48 -6.20
CA CYS A 123 0.97 -13.39 -7.05
C CYS A 123 1.18 -13.78 -8.53
N PRO A 124 0.48 -13.17 -9.49
CA PRO A 124 0.79 -13.38 -10.89
C PRO A 124 2.24 -13.00 -11.19
N ARG A 125 2.90 -13.71 -12.09
CA ARG A 125 4.22 -13.35 -12.60
C ARG A 125 4.16 -12.02 -13.36
N PRO A 126 4.84 -10.97 -12.88
CA PRO A 126 4.92 -9.72 -13.60
C PRO A 126 5.82 -9.90 -14.83
N ILE A 127 5.44 -9.32 -15.96
CA ILE A 127 6.20 -9.39 -17.20
C ILE A 127 6.93 -8.07 -17.43
N THR A 128 6.17 -6.98 -17.51
CA THR A 128 6.73 -5.65 -17.75
C THR A 128 5.70 -4.55 -17.46
N TRP A 129 6.13 -3.31 -17.62
CA TRP A 129 5.29 -2.13 -17.77
C TRP A 129 5.91 -1.22 -18.84
N GLY A 130 5.15 -0.26 -19.37
CA GLY A 130 5.69 0.65 -20.38
C GLY A 130 4.70 1.70 -20.88
N VAL A 131 5.09 2.40 -21.93
CA VAL A 131 4.26 3.36 -22.67
C VAL A 131 3.74 2.71 -23.95
N TYR A 132 2.52 3.03 -24.35
CA TYR A 132 1.99 2.64 -25.65
C TYR A 132 2.75 3.32 -26.80
N GLN A 133 2.87 2.63 -27.93
CA GLN A 133 3.42 3.23 -29.14
C GLN A 133 2.41 4.17 -29.79
N THR A 134 1.14 3.79 -29.79
CA THR A 134 0.06 4.50 -30.50
C THR A 134 -0.43 5.75 -29.77
N VAL A 135 -0.34 5.76 -28.44
CA VAL A 135 -0.80 6.86 -27.58
C VAL A 135 0.29 7.16 -26.56
N SER A 136 1.02 8.26 -26.76
CA SER A 136 2.21 8.60 -25.98
C SER A 136 1.97 8.87 -24.49
N ASP A 137 0.72 9.09 -24.09
CA ASP A 137 0.32 9.33 -22.70
C ASP A 137 -0.49 8.15 -22.12
N ALA A 138 -0.56 7.02 -22.83
CA ALA A 138 -1.09 5.77 -22.30
C ALA A 138 0.05 4.86 -21.85
N TYR A 139 -0.11 4.29 -20.66
CA TYR A 139 0.85 3.41 -20.04
C TYR A 139 0.18 2.07 -19.73
N PHE A 140 1.00 1.03 -19.62
CA PHE A 140 0.50 -0.31 -19.36
C PHE A 140 1.32 -1.04 -18.30
N PHE A 141 0.65 -1.99 -17.64
CA PHE A 141 1.24 -3.06 -16.87
C PHE A 141 0.81 -4.40 -17.49
N LEU A 142 1.75 -5.35 -17.57
CA LEU A 142 1.54 -6.67 -18.16
C LEU A 142 2.04 -7.75 -17.19
N SER A 143 1.19 -8.73 -16.91
CA SER A 143 1.53 -9.94 -16.15
C SER A 143 1.01 -11.19 -16.84
N GLU A 144 1.37 -12.36 -16.31
CA GLU A 144 0.61 -13.56 -16.64
C GLU A 144 -0.85 -13.40 -16.20
N PHE A 145 -1.75 -14.06 -16.92
CA PHE A 145 -3.15 -14.17 -16.53
C PHE A 145 -3.33 -15.41 -15.65
N ILE A 146 -3.94 -15.20 -14.49
CA ILE A 146 -4.43 -16.29 -13.63
C ILE A 146 -5.95 -16.19 -13.63
N ASP A 147 -6.62 -17.30 -13.91
CA ASP A 147 -8.07 -17.38 -13.77
C ASP A 147 -8.40 -17.43 -12.28
N MET A 148 -9.15 -16.43 -11.80
CA MET A 148 -9.37 -16.20 -10.38
C MET A 148 -10.84 -16.33 -10.01
N VAL A 149 -11.10 -17.04 -8.91
CA VAL A 149 -12.40 -17.05 -8.25
C VAL A 149 -12.43 -15.91 -7.23
N ASP A 150 -13.42 -15.01 -7.34
CA ASP A 150 -13.65 -13.89 -6.39
C ASP A 150 -14.26 -14.40 -5.07
N GLU A 151 -13.45 -15.18 -4.37
CA GLU A 151 -13.70 -15.67 -3.02
C GLU A 151 -12.50 -15.35 -2.15
N LEU A 152 -12.76 -15.04 -0.87
CA LEU A 152 -11.70 -14.85 0.09
C LEU A 152 -10.95 -16.19 0.25
N PRO A 153 -9.62 -16.23 0.07
CA PRO A 153 -8.84 -17.44 0.28
C PRO A 153 -8.98 -18.03 1.69
N ASP A 154 -8.75 -19.34 1.82
CA ASP A 154 -9.05 -20.05 3.06
C ASP A 154 -8.21 -19.60 4.27
N LEU A 155 -8.77 -19.83 5.45
CA LEU A 155 -8.17 -19.42 6.72
C LEU A 155 -6.80 -20.04 6.99
N HIS A 156 -6.44 -21.18 6.38
CA HIS A 156 -5.17 -21.85 6.63
C HIS A 156 -4.09 -21.41 5.64
N GLN A 157 -4.31 -21.57 4.34
CA GLN A 157 -3.26 -21.32 3.36
C GLN A 157 -2.97 -19.83 3.21
N TYR A 158 -3.99 -18.97 3.30
CA TYR A 158 -3.80 -17.55 3.03
C TYR A 158 -2.94 -16.84 4.09
N PRO A 159 -3.25 -16.91 5.41
CA PRO A 159 -2.34 -16.38 6.43
C PRO A 159 -0.96 -17.03 6.41
N GLN A 160 -0.86 -18.31 6.04
CA GLN A 160 0.42 -19.00 5.89
C GLN A 160 1.26 -18.39 4.76
N LYS A 161 0.68 -18.13 3.59
CA LYS A 161 1.38 -17.51 2.45
C LYS A 161 1.76 -16.06 2.74
N VAL A 162 0.89 -15.28 3.40
CA VAL A 162 1.23 -13.93 3.87
C VAL A 162 2.42 -13.97 4.84
N ALA A 163 2.41 -14.87 5.83
CA ALA A 163 3.54 -15.06 6.73
C ALA A 163 4.82 -15.50 6.02
N GLN A 164 4.71 -16.35 5.00
CA GLN A 164 5.84 -16.77 4.17
C GLN A 164 6.44 -15.59 3.39
N MET A 165 5.60 -14.76 2.76
CA MET A 165 6.01 -13.54 2.08
C MET A 165 6.79 -12.63 3.02
N HIS A 166 6.24 -12.33 4.20
CA HIS A 166 6.91 -11.48 5.20
C HIS A 166 8.24 -12.08 5.71
N LYS A 167 8.31 -13.41 5.87
CA LYS A 167 9.54 -14.08 6.33
C LYS A 167 10.65 -14.06 5.28
N LYS A 168 10.31 -14.28 4.01
CA LYS A 168 11.28 -14.36 2.91
C LYS A 168 11.64 -12.99 2.35
N GLY A 169 10.70 -12.06 2.31
CA GLY A 169 10.90 -10.68 1.86
C GLY A 169 11.63 -9.84 2.89
N LEU A 170 12.94 -10.03 3.04
CA LEU A 170 13.79 -9.12 3.81
C LEU A 170 14.28 -7.97 2.93
N ALA A 171 14.32 -6.75 3.49
CA ALA A 171 14.95 -5.62 2.79
C ALA A 171 16.40 -5.95 2.42
N PRO A 172 16.81 -5.83 1.15
CA PRO A 172 18.17 -6.17 0.71
C PRO A 172 19.27 -5.36 1.42
N ASP A 173 18.98 -4.12 1.80
CA ASP A 173 19.91 -3.24 2.51
C ASP A 173 19.57 -3.05 4.00
N GLY A 174 18.62 -3.84 4.51
CA GLY A 174 18.22 -3.81 5.92
C GLY A 174 17.51 -2.53 6.37
N ARG A 175 17.01 -1.69 5.46
CA ARG A 175 16.29 -0.44 5.77
C ARG A 175 14.81 -0.52 5.42
N TYR A 176 14.02 0.30 6.11
CA TYR A 176 12.61 0.52 5.78
C TYR A 176 12.48 1.40 4.52
N GLY A 177 11.34 1.34 3.84
CA GLY A 177 11.07 2.07 2.60
C GLY A 177 11.13 1.20 1.35
N PHE A 178 11.19 1.81 0.17
CA PHE A 178 11.20 1.09 -1.11
C PHE A 178 12.06 1.82 -2.15
N HIS A 179 12.50 1.13 -3.19
CA HIS A 179 13.37 1.72 -4.23
C HIS A 179 12.59 2.52 -5.27
N VAL A 180 11.29 2.28 -5.40
CA VAL A 180 10.40 2.98 -6.34
C VAL A 180 9.19 3.52 -5.57
N GLN A 181 8.77 4.73 -5.93
CA GLN A 181 7.52 5.30 -5.43
C GLN A 181 6.35 4.75 -6.25
N ASP A 182 5.42 4.09 -5.56
CA ASP A 182 4.13 3.72 -6.11
C ASP A 182 3.05 4.77 -5.79
N MET A 183 1.81 4.52 -6.21
CA MET A 183 0.64 5.37 -6.03
C MET A 183 -0.42 4.61 -5.23
N CYS A 184 -1.01 5.25 -4.22
CA CYS A 184 -2.31 4.85 -3.71
C CYS A 184 -3.38 5.63 -4.45
N ALA A 185 -4.22 4.96 -5.25
CA ALA A 185 -5.05 5.70 -6.21
C ALA A 185 -4.13 6.63 -7.03
N LEU A 186 -4.32 7.96 -6.95
CA LEU A 186 -3.40 8.93 -7.57
C LEU A 186 -2.57 9.72 -6.54
N LEU A 187 -2.53 9.28 -5.28
CA LEU A 187 -1.66 9.85 -4.25
C LEU A 187 -0.31 9.13 -4.24
N PRO A 188 0.83 9.81 -4.49
CA PRO A 188 2.14 9.19 -4.39
C PRO A 188 2.41 8.63 -3.00
N MET A 189 3.05 7.48 -2.90
CA MET A 189 3.39 6.84 -1.62
C MET A 189 4.72 7.38 -1.07
N TYR A 190 4.82 7.52 0.25
CA TYR A 190 6.12 7.79 0.88
C TYR A 190 6.94 6.50 0.97
N VAL A 191 8.13 6.49 0.36
CA VAL A 191 9.00 5.30 0.29
C VAL A 191 10.45 5.58 0.67
N THR A 192 10.76 6.81 1.10
CA THR A 192 12.13 7.22 1.46
C THR A 192 12.66 6.35 2.60
N LYS A 193 13.92 5.94 2.47
CA LYS A 193 14.53 4.97 3.37
C LYS A 193 14.75 5.53 4.77
N SER A 194 14.53 4.68 5.79
CA SER A 194 14.85 4.97 7.19
C SER A 194 15.46 3.74 7.89
N ASP A 195 16.29 3.99 8.91
CA ASP A 195 16.94 2.95 9.71
C ASP A 195 16.10 2.48 10.90
N SER A 196 14.95 3.10 11.16
CA SER A 196 14.02 2.72 12.23
C SER A 196 12.58 2.75 11.75
N TRP A 197 11.76 1.85 12.29
CA TRP A 197 10.34 1.78 11.94
C TRP A 197 9.58 2.98 12.47
N GLU A 198 9.91 3.45 13.68
CA GLU A 198 9.33 4.65 14.26
C GLU A 198 9.52 5.87 13.33
N ASP A 199 10.72 6.05 12.76
CA ASP A 199 10.99 7.18 11.88
C ASP A 199 10.26 7.04 10.54
N PHE A 200 10.37 5.87 9.89
CA PHE A 200 9.67 5.61 8.64
C PHE A 200 8.16 5.83 8.80
N PHE A 201 7.53 5.16 9.76
CA PHE A 201 6.08 5.19 9.94
C PHE A 201 5.59 6.59 10.34
N SER A 202 6.37 7.35 11.12
CA SER A 202 6.05 8.76 11.41
C SER A 202 6.01 9.61 10.15
N LYS A 203 7.05 9.55 9.32
CA LYS A 203 7.14 10.35 8.08
C LYS A 203 6.08 9.92 7.07
N TYR A 204 5.89 8.62 6.95
CA TYR A 204 4.83 8.02 6.18
C TYR A 204 3.46 8.55 6.60
N MET A 205 3.10 8.49 7.89
CA MET A 205 1.81 9.01 8.36
C MET A 205 1.68 10.54 8.18
N ARG A 206 2.76 11.32 8.35
CA ARG A 206 2.74 12.76 8.08
C ARG A 206 2.42 13.08 6.62
N HIS A 207 2.94 12.28 5.69
CA HIS A 207 2.63 12.39 4.27
C HIS A 207 1.13 12.29 4.00
N PHE A 208 0.45 11.28 4.57
CA PHE A 208 -1.01 11.14 4.38
C PHE A 208 -1.81 12.21 5.12
N MET A 209 -1.41 12.61 6.33
CA MET A 209 -2.08 13.71 7.04
C MET A 209 -1.97 15.04 6.30
N LEU A 210 -0.86 15.28 5.61
CA LEU A 210 -0.68 16.46 4.79
C LEU A 210 -1.59 16.41 3.55
N ALA A 211 -1.64 15.27 2.86
CA ALA A 211 -2.55 15.07 1.73
C ALA A 211 -4.02 15.22 2.16
N GLU A 212 -4.39 14.67 3.31
CA GLU A 212 -5.73 14.82 3.91
C GLU A 212 -6.10 16.29 4.12
N LYS A 213 -5.22 17.09 4.74
CA LYS A 213 -5.46 18.52 4.95
C LYS A 213 -5.61 19.32 3.66
N ILE A 214 -4.86 18.95 2.63
CA ILE A 214 -4.97 19.61 1.33
C ILE A 214 -6.29 19.24 0.65
N GLY A 215 -6.67 17.96 0.66
CA GLY A 215 -7.89 17.48 0.00
C GLY A 215 -9.19 17.86 0.73
N GLN A 216 -9.19 17.92 2.06
CA GLN A 216 -10.38 18.13 2.87
C GLN A 216 -10.43 19.54 3.52
N GLY A 217 -9.40 20.36 3.33
CA GLY A 217 -9.29 21.69 3.93
C GLY A 217 -8.88 21.67 5.41
N PRO A 218 -9.03 22.78 6.15
CA PRO A 218 -8.54 22.91 7.52
C PRO A 218 -9.11 21.84 8.47
N ALA A 219 -8.23 21.29 9.32
CA ALA A 219 -8.62 20.34 10.36
C ALA A 219 -9.44 21.03 11.47
N SER A 220 -10.30 20.25 12.15
CA SER A 220 -10.94 20.71 13.38
C SER A 220 -9.90 20.84 14.51
N LYS A 221 -10.18 21.67 15.52
CA LYS A 221 -9.31 21.77 16.72
C LYS A 221 -9.07 20.43 17.42
N GLU A 222 -10.07 19.54 17.34
CA GLU A 222 -9.96 18.21 17.94
C GLU A 222 -9.03 17.32 17.12
N LEU A 223 -9.15 17.32 15.79
CA LEU A 223 -8.24 16.59 14.93
C LEU A 223 -6.80 17.11 15.06
N GLU A 224 -6.58 18.43 15.14
CA GLU A 224 -5.25 19.00 15.39
C GLU A 224 -4.67 18.57 16.75
N ARG A 225 -5.52 18.47 17.79
CA ARG A 225 -5.10 17.97 19.11
C ARG A 225 -4.69 16.50 19.04
N LEU A 226 -5.53 15.67 18.42
CA LEU A 226 -5.31 14.23 18.27
C LEU A 226 -4.10 13.93 17.39
N GLU A 227 -3.88 14.69 16.33
CA GLU A 227 -2.71 14.55 15.46
C GLU A 227 -1.41 14.78 16.23
N ARG A 228 -1.34 15.84 17.06
CA ARG A 228 -0.16 16.06 17.94
C ARG A 228 0.07 14.88 18.88
N ILE A 229 -0.97 14.40 19.54
CA ILE A 229 -0.88 13.23 20.44
C ILE A 229 -0.44 11.99 19.68
N PHE A 230 -0.97 11.79 18.48
CA PHE A 230 -0.65 10.64 17.64
C PHE A 230 0.84 10.59 17.31
N PHE A 231 1.40 11.70 16.83
CA PHE A 231 2.82 11.76 16.46
C PHE A 231 3.77 11.83 17.66
N ASP A 232 3.46 12.66 18.66
CA ASP A 232 4.39 12.91 19.75
C ASP A 232 4.37 11.78 20.78
N ARG A 233 3.22 11.09 20.95
CA ARG A 233 3.03 10.05 21.95
C ARG A 233 2.72 8.68 21.37
N ILE A 234 1.66 8.52 20.58
CA ILE A 234 1.14 7.19 20.20
C ILE A 234 2.12 6.41 19.31
N ILE A 235 2.61 7.01 18.22
CA ILE A 235 3.60 6.35 17.35
C ILE A 235 4.85 6.01 18.14
N THR A 236 5.37 6.96 18.92
CA THR A 236 6.54 6.76 19.77
C THR A 236 6.33 5.59 20.74
N ARG A 237 5.20 5.59 21.45
CA ARG A 237 4.86 4.59 22.47
C ARG A 237 4.68 3.19 21.88
N LEU A 238 4.13 3.07 20.68
CA LEU A 238 3.83 1.77 20.06
C LEU A 238 4.93 1.24 19.13
N CYS A 239 5.72 2.13 18.52
CA CYS A 239 6.78 1.73 17.58
C CYS A 239 8.14 1.60 18.26
N ARG A 240 8.52 2.53 19.14
CA ARG A 240 9.87 2.53 19.73
C ARG A 240 10.18 1.24 20.50
N PRO A 241 9.25 0.67 21.30
CA PRO A 241 9.51 -0.60 21.99
C PRO A 241 9.87 -1.77 21.07
N LEU A 242 9.46 -1.77 19.80
CA LEU A 242 9.78 -2.82 18.83
C LEU A 242 11.29 -2.94 18.57
N GLU A 243 12.05 -1.86 18.78
CA GLU A 243 13.46 -1.74 18.41
C GLU A 243 14.37 -1.29 19.58
N THR A 244 13.85 -1.30 20.80
CA THR A 244 14.57 -0.94 22.05
C THR A 244 14.46 -2.03 23.10
N GLY A 245 15.17 -1.91 24.22
CA GLY A 245 15.10 -2.92 25.29
C GLY A 245 15.65 -4.30 24.88
N GLY A 246 16.58 -4.32 23.91
CA GLY A 246 17.14 -5.55 23.34
C GLY A 246 16.26 -6.22 22.27
N ARG A 247 15.13 -5.60 21.90
CA ARG A 247 14.25 -6.07 20.83
C ARG A 247 14.67 -5.49 19.48
N GLU A 248 14.38 -6.24 18.44
CA GLU A 248 14.66 -5.90 17.05
C GLU A 248 13.56 -6.49 16.16
N ILE A 249 12.97 -5.66 15.32
CA ILE A 249 12.17 -6.09 14.17
C ILE A 249 13.00 -5.90 12.90
N LYS A 250 12.68 -6.65 11.84
CA LYS A 250 13.36 -6.55 10.55
C LYS A 250 12.43 -5.90 9.53
N PRO A 251 12.92 -5.01 8.64
CA PRO A 251 12.13 -4.52 7.52
C PRO A 251 11.72 -5.67 6.60
N ARG A 252 10.41 -5.90 6.50
CA ARG A 252 9.79 -6.97 5.71
C ARG A 252 9.02 -6.40 4.54
N LEU A 253 9.05 -7.08 3.40
CA LEU A 253 8.21 -6.75 2.26
C LEU A 253 6.75 -6.85 2.68
N VAL A 254 6.02 -5.74 2.63
CA VAL A 254 4.58 -5.66 2.87
C VAL A 254 3.87 -5.34 1.57
N HIS A 255 2.68 -5.89 1.36
CA HIS A 255 1.80 -5.64 0.22
C HIS A 255 1.20 -4.22 0.25
N SER A 256 0.90 -3.73 1.46
CA SER A 256 0.33 -2.43 1.81
C SER A 256 -1.11 -2.12 1.39
N ASP A 257 -1.73 -2.99 0.58
CA ASP A 257 -3.15 -2.94 0.23
C ASP A 257 -3.80 -4.32 0.33
N LEU A 258 -3.53 -5.06 1.42
CA LEU A 258 -3.85 -6.50 1.56
C LEU A 258 -5.30 -6.76 2.03
N TRP A 259 -6.28 -6.12 1.39
CA TRP A 259 -7.70 -6.32 1.69
C TRP A 259 -8.31 -7.45 0.85
N ASP A 260 -9.55 -7.84 1.16
CA ASP A 260 -10.21 -8.99 0.54
C ASP A 260 -10.57 -8.84 -0.94
N GLY A 261 -10.49 -7.65 -1.52
CA GLY A 261 -10.65 -7.43 -2.96
C GLY A 261 -9.34 -7.38 -3.75
N ASN A 262 -8.20 -7.50 -3.07
CA ASN A 262 -6.87 -7.70 -3.64
C ASN A 262 -6.33 -9.12 -3.34
N SER A 263 -7.26 -10.04 -3.08
CA SER A 263 -6.98 -11.45 -2.83
C SER A 263 -8.05 -12.32 -3.46
N ALA A 264 -7.64 -13.39 -4.13
CA ALA A 264 -8.53 -14.34 -4.78
C ALA A 264 -7.94 -15.75 -4.74
N ILE A 265 -8.69 -16.73 -5.27
CA ILE A 265 -8.25 -18.12 -5.38
C ILE A 265 -7.96 -18.42 -6.84
N ASP A 266 -6.79 -18.98 -7.14
CA ASP A 266 -6.48 -19.53 -8.46
C ASP A 266 -7.43 -20.69 -8.77
N ALA A 267 -8.22 -20.56 -9.83
CA ALA A 267 -9.24 -21.55 -10.22
C ALA A 267 -8.65 -22.91 -10.63
N GLN A 268 -7.37 -22.95 -11.02
CA GLN A 268 -6.69 -24.18 -11.45
C GLN A 268 -5.95 -24.86 -10.30
N THR A 269 -5.28 -24.07 -9.44
CA THR A 269 -4.40 -24.62 -8.39
C THR A 269 -5.00 -24.57 -6.99
N GLU A 270 -6.12 -23.87 -6.81
CA GLU A 270 -6.75 -23.56 -5.52
C GLU A 270 -5.85 -22.77 -4.55
N ASN A 271 -4.72 -22.25 -5.04
CA ASN A 271 -3.82 -21.45 -4.23
C ASN A 271 -4.39 -20.05 -3.97
N PRO A 272 -4.15 -19.46 -2.78
CA PRO A 272 -4.33 -18.03 -2.58
C PRO A 272 -3.46 -17.23 -3.54
N ILE A 273 -4.03 -16.18 -4.13
CA ILE A 273 -3.35 -15.20 -4.96
C ILE A 273 -3.62 -13.79 -4.42
N ILE A 274 -2.59 -12.95 -4.40
CA ILE A 274 -2.67 -11.52 -4.11
C ILE A 274 -2.22 -10.71 -5.33
N TYR A 275 -2.81 -9.52 -5.49
CA TYR A 275 -2.58 -8.63 -6.63
C TYR A 275 -2.80 -7.17 -6.21
N ASP A 276 -2.46 -6.22 -7.09
CA ASP A 276 -2.59 -4.77 -6.84
C ASP A 276 -1.78 -4.30 -5.62
N SER A 277 -0.53 -4.78 -5.55
CA SER A 277 0.41 -4.46 -4.48
C SER A 277 1.05 -3.08 -4.64
N SER A 278 1.19 -2.35 -3.53
CA SER A 278 1.98 -1.12 -3.44
C SER A 278 3.08 -1.25 -2.40
N CYS A 279 4.06 -2.10 -2.70
CA CYS A 279 4.99 -2.59 -1.70
C CYS A 279 5.91 -1.53 -1.10
N PHE A 280 6.31 -1.80 0.13
CA PHE A 280 7.51 -1.24 0.73
C PHE A 280 8.07 -2.23 1.76
N TYR A 281 9.27 -1.98 2.28
CA TYR A 281 9.82 -2.71 3.41
C TYR A 281 9.39 -2.04 4.72
N GLY A 282 8.53 -2.71 5.49
CA GLY A 282 7.87 -2.22 6.69
C GLY A 282 7.90 -3.19 7.86
N HIS A 283 7.16 -2.89 8.91
CA HIS A 283 6.84 -3.88 9.94
C HIS A 283 5.77 -4.85 9.40
N ASN A 284 6.01 -6.16 9.47
CA ASN A 284 5.11 -7.18 8.90
C ASN A 284 3.66 -7.13 9.41
N GLU A 285 3.45 -6.68 10.64
CA GLU A 285 2.12 -6.54 11.24
C GLU A 285 1.28 -5.44 10.55
N TYR A 286 1.91 -4.54 9.80
CA TYR A 286 1.23 -3.48 9.07
C TYR A 286 0.15 -3.99 8.11
N ASP A 287 0.46 -5.04 7.34
CA ASP A 287 -0.47 -5.67 6.39
C ASP A 287 -1.69 -6.32 7.06
N LEU A 288 -1.62 -6.58 8.37
CA LEU A 288 -2.74 -7.16 9.13
C LEU A 288 -3.74 -6.10 9.59
N GLY A 289 -3.35 -4.82 9.60
CA GLY A 289 -4.19 -3.71 10.06
C GLY A 289 -5.50 -3.61 9.27
N VAL A 290 -5.47 -3.90 7.97
CA VAL A 290 -6.67 -3.89 7.11
C VAL A 290 -7.68 -4.95 7.50
N TRP A 291 -7.24 -6.14 7.93
CA TRP A 291 -8.15 -7.20 8.38
C TRP A 291 -8.88 -6.88 9.69
N ARG A 292 -8.58 -5.73 10.33
CA ARG A 292 -9.37 -5.24 11.47
C ARG A 292 -10.65 -4.52 11.07
N CYS A 293 -10.76 -4.04 9.84
CA CYS A 293 -11.92 -3.28 9.42
C CYS A 293 -13.15 -4.20 9.39
N PRO A 294 -14.23 -3.87 10.11
CA PRO A 294 -15.44 -4.71 10.14
C PRO A 294 -16.10 -4.95 8.78
N ARG A 295 -15.79 -4.12 7.77
CA ARG A 295 -16.31 -4.28 6.40
C ARG A 295 -15.58 -5.36 5.60
N HIS A 296 -14.36 -5.71 5.99
CA HIS A 296 -13.52 -6.64 5.26
C HIS A 296 -13.87 -8.08 5.63
N ARG A 297 -13.80 -8.97 4.63
CA ARG A 297 -14.10 -10.39 4.82
C ARG A 297 -13.03 -11.08 5.69
N ALA A 298 -11.77 -10.66 5.54
CA ALA A 298 -10.68 -11.08 6.41
C ALA A 298 -10.78 -10.35 7.76
N GLY A 299 -10.76 -11.11 8.85
CA GLY A 299 -11.03 -10.63 10.21
C GLY A 299 -10.02 -11.15 11.24
N THR A 300 -10.34 -10.97 12.52
CA THR A 300 -9.54 -11.49 13.65
C THR A 300 -9.07 -12.95 13.49
N PRO A 301 -9.88 -13.91 12.99
CA PRO A 301 -9.40 -15.27 12.79
C PRO A 301 -8.18 -15.36 11.86
N TYR A 302 -8.13 -14.54 10.80
CA TYR A 302 -7.01 -14.53 9.85
C TYR A 302 -5.74 -13.94 10.50
N ILE A 303 -5.91 -12.90 11.31
CA ILE A 303 -4.82 -12.29 12.09
C ILE A 303 -4.25 -13.31 13.09
N GLU A 304 -5.11 -13.97 13.85
CA GLU A 304 -4.70 -15.01 14.82
C GLU A 304 -3.98 -16.15 14.11
N LYS A 305 -4.51 -16.58 12.96
CA LYS A 305 -3.91 -17.66 12.17
C LYS A 305 -2.57 -17.28 11.55
N TYR A 306 -2.42 -16.03 11.11
CA TYR A 306 -1.13 -15.49 10.69
C TYR A 306 -0.09 -15.62 11.82
N HIS A 307 -0.48 -15.34 13.06
CA HIS A 307 0.43 -15.40 14.20
C HIS A 307 0.84 -16.81 14.64
N GLU A 308 0.12 -17.86 14.22
CA GLU A 308 0.62 -19.23 14.33
C GLU A 308 1.87 -19.46 13.44
N PHE A 309 1.97 -18.73 12.32
CA PHE A 309 3.09 -18.83 11.40
C PHE A 309 4.15 -17.75 11.65
N PHE A 310 3.79 -16.55 12.11
CA PHE A 310 4.72 -15.46 12.39
C PHE A 310 4.37 -14.81 13.73
N ALA A 311 5.17 -15.09 14.77
CA ALA A 311 4.91 -14.62 16.13
C ALA A 311 4.67 -13.10 16.21
N LYS A 312 3.80 -12.69 17.14
CA LYS A 312 3.56 -11.29 17.45
C LYS A 312 4.86 -10.60 17.84
N SER A 313 5.05 -9.37 17.40
CA SER A 313 6.21 -8.59 17.78
C SER A 313 6.12 -8.20 19.26
N ALA A 314 7.21 -8.38 20.01
CA ALA A 314 7.28 -7.91 21.38
C ALA A 314 7.37 -6.37 21.45
N PRO A 315 6.76 -5.70 22.45
CA PRO A 315 5.87 -6.25 23.48
C PRO A 315 4.53 -6.71 22.91
N GLU A 316 4.13 -7.94 23.23
CA GLU A 316 2.90 -8.55 22.66
C GLU A 316 1.63 -7.91 23.21
N GLU A 317 1.67 -7.33 24.42
CA GLU A 317 0.53 -6.62 24.99
C GLU A 317 0.12 -5.38 24.17
N ASP A 318 1.06 -4.81 23.42
CA ASP A 318 0.82 -3.65 22.57
C ASP A 318 0.31 -4.04 21.17
N HIS A 319 0.24 -5.35 20.85
CA HIS A 319 -0.20 -5.85 19.54
C HIS A 319 -1.53 -5.24 19.10
N GLU A 320 -2.54 -5.27 19.97
CA GLU A 320 -3.86 -4.73 19.64
C GLU A 320 -3.84 -3.22 19.38
N GLY A 321 -2.96 -2.49 20.08
CA GLY A 321 -2.72 -1.06 19.85
C GLY A 321 -2.06 -0.81 18.51
N ARG A 322 -1.04 -1.60 18.15
CA ARG A 322 -0.40 -1.53 16.84
C ARG A 322 -1.36 -1.87 15.71
N MET A 323 -2.22 -2.87 15.89
CA MET A 323 -3.25 -3.20 14.89
C MET A 323 -4.22 -2.05 14.67
N LEU A 324 -4.66 -1.39 15.74
CA LEU A 324 -5.53 -0.21 15.65
C LEU A 324 -4.82 0.98 14.99
N MET A 325 -3.53 1.17 15.28
CA MET A 325 -2.69 2.20 14.66
C MET A 325 -2.42 1.93 13.18
N TYR A 326 -2.18 0.69 12.76
CA TYR A 326 -2.04 0.33 11.35
C TYR A 326 -3.37 0.33 10.62
N PHE A 327 -4.48 0.01 11.30
CA PHE A 327 -5.82 0.14 10.74
C PHE A 327 -6.16 1.59 10.36
N LEU A 328 -5.71 2.59 11.15
CA LEU A 328 -5.88 4.02 10.83
C LEU A 328 -5.41 4.37 9.41
N TYR A 329 -4.46 3.62 8.88
CA TYR A 329 -3.75 3.89 7.64
C TYR A 329 -4.40 3.28 6.37
N VAL A 330 -5.23 2.26 6.51
CA VAL A 330 -5.65 1.38 5.39
C VAL A 330 -6.41 2.16 4.30
N VAL A 331 -6.65 1.62 3.11
CA VAL A 331 -7.48 2.25 2.06
C VAL A 331 -8.87 1.59 2.11
N GLN A 332 -9.98 2.32 1.98
CA GLN A 332 -10.84 2.29 0.76
C GLN A 332 -12.25 2.88 0.81
N ASN A 333 -12.66 3.22 -0.42
CA ASN A 333 -14.02 3.46 -0.90
C ASN A 333 -14.68 2.15 -1.35
N ASN A 334 -16.00 2.07 -1.18
CA ASN A 334 -16.86 1.26 -2.05
C ASN A 334 -18.06 2.13 -2.44
N VAL A 335 -18.00 2.81 -3.60
CA VAL A 335 -19.20 3.36 -4.24
C VAL A 335 -19.83 2.22 -5.04
N LEU A 336 -20.34 1.22 -4.32
CA LEU A 336 -21.47 0.42 -4.79
C LEU A 336 -22.48 0.40 -3.66
N ALA A 337 -23.55 1.16 -3.88
CA ALA A 337 -24.72 1.22 -3.03
C ALA A 337 -25.29 -0.19 -2.81
N SER A 338 -24.95 -0.81 -1.68
CA SER A 338 -25.77 -1.86 -1.09
C SER A 338 -26.15 -1.41 0.31
N GLY A 339 -27.31 -0.76 0.40
CA GLY A 339 -27.80 -0.16 1.62
C GLY A 339 -27.98 -1.20 2.72
N ARG A 340 -27.07 -1.20 3.72
CA ARG A 340 -27.29 -1.79 5.05
C ARG A 340 -26.49 -1.03 6.12
N GLY A 341 -27.21 -0.25 6.94
CA GLY A 341 -26.91 -0.01 8.35
C GLY A 341 -25.79 0.99 8.73
N LEU A 342 -26.09 1.84 9.72
CA LEU A 342 -25.21 2.87 10.28
C LEU A 342 -23.97 2.35 11.06
N LEU A 343 -23.80 1.03 11.23
CA LEU A 343 -22.70 0.42 11.99
C LEU A 343 -21.55 -0.11 11.11
N ASN A 344 -21.64 0.06 9.79
CA ASN A 344 -20.68 -0.48 8.80
C ASN A 344 -19.75 0.59 8.17
N ARG A 345 -19.66 1.79 8.78
CA ARG A 345 -18.87 2.91 8.27
C ARG A 345 -17.50 2.98 8.93
N SER A 346 -16.63 2.05 8.59
CA SER A 346 -15.22 2.12 8.98
C SER A 346 -14.42 2.56 7.76
N PHE A 347 -13.96 3.79 7.83
CA PHE A 347 -13.33 4.57 6.78
C PHE A 347 -12.05 5.17 7.38
N ASP A 348 -10.98 5.38 6.61
CA ASP A 348 -9.60 5.51 7.15
C ASP A 348 -8.87 6.75 6.63
N THR A 349 -7.67 7.04 7.17
CA THR A 349 -6.91 8.25 6.85
C THR A 349 -6.44 8.28 5.40
N ARG A 350 -6.05 7.14 4.82
CA ARG A 350 -5.63 7.09 3.41
C ARG A 350 -6.81 7.25 2.47
N ALA A 351 -7.99 6.71 2.77
CA ALA A 351 -9.20 7.06 2.02
C ALA A 351 -9.60 8.53 2.24
N SER A 352 -9.46 9.08 3.44
CA SER A 352 -9.66 10.52 3.70
C SER A 352 -8.72 11.39 2.84
N ALA A 353 -7.49 10.94 2.64
CA ALA A 353 -6.52 11.62 1.78
C ALA A 353 -6.87 11.44 0.29
N CYS A 354 -7.34 10.27 -0.13
CA CYS A 354 -7.60 9.97 -1.54
C CYS A 354 -8.96 10.46 -2.08
N TRP A 355 -9.94 10.78 -1.22
CA TRP A 355 -11.31 11.06 -1.65
C TRP A 355 -11.81 12.41 -1.11
N MET A 356 -11.64 13.49 -1.86
CA MET A 356 -11.95 14.85 -1.39
C MET A 356 -13.46 15.06 -1.18
N GLY A 357 -13.81 15.94 -0.23
CA GLY A 357 -15.20 16.34 0.04
C GLY A 357 -16.04 15.29 0.79
N ARG A 358 -15.39 14.36 1.50
CA ARG A 358 -16.04 13.25 2.22
C ARG A 358 -15.68 13.29 3.72
N ASP A 359 -16.45 14.08 4.48
CA ASP A 359 -16.23 14.30 5.91
C ASP A 359 -16.41 13.05 6.79
N ASP A 360 -17.04 11.99 6.26
CA ASP A 360 -17.22 10.74 6.98
C ASP A 360 -15.89 10.02 7.26
N PHE A 361 -14.88 10.17 6.39
CA PHE A 361 -13.53 9.61 6.64
C PHE A 361 -12.84 10.27 7.84
N ARG A 362 -12.96 11.59 7.98
CA ARG A 362 -12.40 12.34 9.12
C ARG A 362 -12.97 11.89 10.46
N THR A 363 -14.26 11.56 10.48
CA THR A 363 -14.93 11.11 11.71
C THR A 363 -14.31 9.83 12.23
N SER A 364 -14.12 8.84 11.35
CA SER A 364 -13.49 7.57 11.72
C SER A 364 -12.02 7.73 12.13
N MET A 365 -11.26 8.62 11.46
CA MET A 365 -9.89 8.97 11.87
C MET A 365 -9.87 9.54 13.30
N ILE A 366 -10.77 10.46 13.63
CA ILE A 366 -10.92 11.04 14.97
C ILE A 366 -11.27 9.95 16.00
N ASP A 367 -12.20 9.05 15.68
CA ASP A 367 -12.62 7.98 16.59
C ASP A 367 -11.47 7.02 16.93
N ILE A 368 -10.72 6.59 15.91
CA ILE A 368 -9.55 5.71 16.09
C ILE A 368 -8.45 6.41 16.90
N MET A 369 -8.13 7.67 16.57
CA MET A 369 -7.13 8.44 17.33
C MET A 369 -7.57 8.67 18.78
N THR A 370 -8.86 8.91 19.03
CA THR A 370 -9.41 9.07 20.38
C THR A 370 -9.29 7.77 21.17
N GLU A 371 -9.57 6.63 20.55
CA GLU A 371 -9.41 5.32 21.19
C GLU A 371 -7.94 5.00 21.49
N LEU A 372 -7.02 5.36 20.60
CA LEU A 372 -5.57 5.25 20.83
C LEU A 372 -5.11 6.16 22.00
N ASP A 373 -5.55 7.43 22.02
CA ASP A 373 -5.29 8.39 23.12
C ASP A 373 -5.75 7.79 24.47
N ARG A 374 -6.96 7.23 24.49
CA ARG A 374 -7.55 6.60 25.69
C ARG A 374 -6.81 5.34 26.14
N ARG A 375 -6.36 4.49 25.21
CA ARG A 375 -5.69 3.21 25.53
C ARG A 375 -4.24 3.39 25.95
N PHE A 376 -3.57 4.39 25.40
CA PHE A 376 -2.14 4.66 25.63
C PHE A 376 -1.97 6.09 26.15
N PRO A 377 -2.40 6.37 27.39
CA PRO A 377 -2.25 7.68 28.01
C PRO A 377 -0.78 8.03 28.31
N GLU A 378 0.08 7.02 28.47
CA GLU A 378 1.48 7.16 28.82
C GLU A 378 2.38 7.44 27.60
N THR A 379 3.48 8.15 27.86
CA THR A 379 4.62 8.29 26.94
C THR A 379 5.47 7.01 26.91
N TYR A 380 6.34 6.88 25.90
CA TYR A 380 7.33 5.81 25.87
C TYR A 380 8.25 5.85 27.10
N GLU A 381 8.68 7.04 27.51
CA GLU A 381 9.58 7.24 28.65
C GLU A 381 8.92 6.79 29.96
N GLU A 382 7.66 7.12 30.17
CA GLU A 382 6.87 6.66 31.32
C GLU A 382 6.66 5.15 31.28
N TRP A 383 6.30 4.59 30.12
CA TRP A 383 6.14 3.16 29.93
C TRP A 383 7.42 2.37 30.22
N ALA A 384 8.55 2.84 29.67
CA ALA A 384 9.86 2.21 29.84
C ALA A 384 10.28 2.27 31.32
N THR A 385 10.16 3.44 31.95
CA THR A 385 10.49 3.64 33.37
C THR A 385 9.65 2.73 34.27
N ALA A 386 8.33 2.65 34.04
CA ALA A 386 7.43 1.82 34.82
C ALA A 386 7.74 0.31 34.72
N ARG A 387 8.44 -0.11 33.67
CA ARG A 387 8.84 -1.49 33.40
C ARG A 387 10.30 -1.79 33.71
N GLY A 388 11.06 -0.81 34.17
CA GLY A 388 12.52 -0.94 34.35
C GLY A 388 13.26 -1.15 33.04
N GLU A 389 12.69 -0.73 31.92
CA GLU A 389 13.33 -0.77 30.60
C GLU A 389 14.25 0.44 30.39
N PRO A 390 15.28 0.31 29.54
CA PRO A 390 16.11 1.45 29.17
C PRO A 390 15.29 2.48 28.40
N VAL A 391 15.34 3.74 28.83
CA VAL A 391 14.79 4.86 28.06
C VAL A 391 15.76 5.17 26.91
N CYS A 392 15.41 4.74 25.71
CA CYS A 392 16.22 4.98 24.52
C CYS A 392 15.76 6.23 23.77
N PRO A 393 16.70 7.04 23.23
CA PRO A 393 16.35 8.13 22.34
C PRO A 393 15.79 7.60 21.01
N ARG A 394 15.15 8.47 20.25
CA ARG A 394 14.69 8.18 18.88
C ARG A 394 15.87 7.76 18.01
N LYS A 395 15.78 6.60 17.34
CA LYS A 395 16.76 6.17 16.33
C LYS A 395 16.61 7.02 15.07
N GLY A 396 17.71 7.63 14.60
CA GLY A 396 17.73 8.42 13.37
C GLY A 396 17.45 9.92 13.54
N SER A 397 17.31 10.44 14.76
CA SER A 397 17.33 11.89 14.98
C SER A 397 18.78 12.39 14.85
N SER A 398 19.20 12.76 13.65
CA SER A 398 20.25 13.77 13.51
C SER A 398 19.69 15.07 14.10
N VAL A 399 20.24 15.49 15.22
CA VAL A 399 20.07 16.86 15.70
C VAL A 399 20.89 17.74 14.75
N HIS A 400 20.26 18.28 13.71
CA HIS A 400 20.80 19.40 12.95
C HIS A 400 19.73 20.45 12.69
#